data_AF-A0A2N2GWU7-F1
#
_entry.id   AF-A0A2N2GWU7-F1
#
_cell.length_a   1.000
_cell.length_b   1.000
_cell.length_c   1.000
_cell.angle_alpha   90.00
_cell.angle_beta   90.00
_cell.angle_gamma   90.00
#
_symmetry.space_group_name_H-M   'P 1'
#
loop_
_entity.id
_entity.type
_entity.pdbx_description
1 polymer ?
#
loop_
_entity_poly.entity_id
_entity_poly.type
_entity_poly.pdbx_seq_one_letter_code
_entity_poly.pdbx_strand_id
1 'polypeptide(L)'
;MGKFMKNRFSSNAIAAFIVIILCVSASWYSFAEGAERAKNVIVLIADGCSSEQYTFARWFKGAPLSFDSYRTGAVRTFIADSIVTDSAPAASAYATGVRTSSRFVSVGPGPETIESVPAPGPE
;
A
#
# COMPACT_ATOMS: atom_id res chain seq x y z
N MET A 1 25.86 11.53 -54.25
CA MET A 1 25.12 10.27 -54.48
C MET A 1 25.38 9.31 -53.30
N GLY A 2 24.76 9.54 -52.14
CA GLY A 2 24.95 8.72 -50.93
C GLY A 2 23.79 7.73 -50.80
N LYS A 3 24.10 6.42 -50.85
CA LYS A 3 23.10 5.34 -50.73
C LYS A 3 22.46 5.38 -49.34
N PHE A 4 21.16 5.64 -49.30
CA PHE A 4 20.31 5.53 -48.12
C PHE A 4 20.27 4.06 -47.68
N MET A 5 20.90 3.76 -46.55
CA MET A 5 21.08 2.41 -46.01
C MET A 5 19.75 1.93 -45.40
N LYS A 6 19.02 1.06 -46.12
CA LYS A 6 17.81 0.41 -45.59
C LYS A 6 18.25 -0.68 -44.60
N ASN A 7 18.02 -0.48 -43.30
CA ASN A 7 18.22 -1.52 -42.29
C ASN A 7 17.36 -2.73 -42.63
N ARG A 8 17.99 -3.84 -43.03
CA ARG A 8 17.33 -5.11 -43.28
C ARG A 8 17.21 -5.88 -41.97
N PHE A 9 16.26 -5.48 -41.12
CA PHE A 9 15.82 -6.38 -40.04
C PHE A 9 15.20 -7.61 -40.70
N SER A 10 15.82 -8.78 -40.51
CA SER A 10 15.35 -10.03 -41.07
C SER A 10 13.98 -10.36 -40.49
N SER A 11 13.06 -10.88 -41.30
CA SER A 11 11.69 -11.22 -40.88
C SER A 11 11.66 -12.13 -39.64
N ASN A 12 12.68 -12.98 -39.49
CA ASN A 12 12.85 -13.86 -38.33
C ASN A 12 13.15 -13.08 -37.02
N ALA A 13 13.85 -11.95 -37.08
CA ALA A 13 14.13 -11.12 -35.91
C ALA A 13 12.86 -10.41 -35.40
N ILE A 14 11.99 -9.98 -36.32
CA ILE A 14 10.70 -9.38 -35.98
C ILE A 14 9.76 -10.45 -35.37
N ALA A 15 9.72 -11.65 -35.96
CA ALA A 15 8.93 -12.76 -35.43
C ALA A 15 9.40 -13.18 -34.02
N ALA A 16 10.71 -13.28 -33.79
CA ALA A 16 11.26 -13.59 -32.46
C ALA A 16 10.90 -12.52 -31.42
N PHE A 17 10.94 -11.24 -31.79
CA PHE A 17 10.57 -10.14 -30.89
C PHE A 17 9.08 -10.17 -30.52
N ILE A 18 8.20 -10.48 -31.49
CA ILE A 18 6.76 -10.64 -31.24
C ILE A 18 6.50 -11.84 -30.32
N VAL A 19 7.19 -12.97 -30.52
CA VAL A 19 7.07 -14.15 -29.64
C VAL A 19 7.52 -13.82 -28.22
N ILE A 20 8.62 -13.08 -28.05
CA ILE A 20 9.08 -12.65 -26.73
C ILE A 20 8.05 -11.73 -26.06
N ILE A 21 7.50 -10.76 -26.78
CA ILE A 21 6.44 -9.88 -26.26
C ILE A 21 5.20 -10.69 -25.85
N LEU A 22 4.79 -11.66 -26.68
CA LEU A 22 3.65 -12.53 -26.37
C LEU A 22 3.91 -13.38 -25.12
N CYS A 23 5.09 -13.99 -24.98
CA CYS A 23 5.45 -14.76 -23.79
C CYS A 23 5.52 -13.89 -22.52
N VAL A 24 6.02 -12.66 -22.62
CA VAL A 24 6.04 -11.70 -21.50
C VAL A 24 4.62 -11.29 -21.11
N SER A 25 3.74 -11.02 -22.09
CA SER A 25 2.34 -10.68 -21.82
C SER A 25 1.56 -11.83 -21.20
N ALA A 26 1.76 -13.08 -21.64
CA ALA A 26 1.12 -14.26 -21.07
C ALA A 26 1.52 -14.49 -19.60
N SER A 27 2.77 -14.15 -19.26
CA SER A 27 3.30 -14.28 -17.90
C SER A 27 2.66 -13.27 -16.93
N TRP A 28 2.21 -12.10 -17.40
CA TRP A 28 1.52 -11.13 -16.56
C TRP A 28 0.10 -11.56 -16.15
N TYR A 29 -0.60 -12.36 -16.96
CA TYR A 29 -1.95 -12.82 -16.65
C TYR A 29 -2.00 -13.84 -15.50
N SER A 30 -0.91 -14.56 -15.23
CA SER A 30 -0.87 -15.62 -14.21
C SER A 30 -0.78 -15.08 -12.77
N PHE A 31 -0.51 -13.80 -12.58
CA PHE A 31 -0.46 -13.17 -11.25
C PHE A 31 -1.82 -12.70 -10.72
N ALA A 32 -2.89 -12.85 -11.51
CA ALA A 32 -4.25 -12.44 -11.15
C ALA A 32 -5.07 -13.55 -10.50
N GLU A 33 -4.44 -14.57 -9.91
CA GLU A 33 -5.15 -15.55 -9.10
C GLU A 33 -5.65 -14.87 -7.82
N GLY A 34 -6.97 -14.66 -7.75
CA GLY A 34 -7.62 -13.96 -6.65
C GLY A 34 -7.33 -14.67 -5.34
N ALA A 35 -6.79 -13.93 -4.36
CA ALA A 35 -6.48 -14.47 -3.04
C ALA A 35 -7.72 -15.14 -2.43
N GLU A 36 -7.55 -16.36 -1.92
CA GLU A 36 -8.63 -17.09 -1.26
C GLU A 36 -9.19 -16.26 -0.08
N ARG A 37 -10.51 -16.28 0.09
CA ARG A 37 -11.17 -15.51 1.15
C ARG A 37 -10.68 -15.97 2.53
N ALA A 38 -10.13 -15.04 3.31
CA ALA A 38 -9.72 -15.32 4.69
C ALA A 38 -10.92 -15.76 5.55
N LYS A 39 -10.77 -16.88 6.27
CA LYS A 39 -11.79 -17.42 7.18
C LYS A 39 -11.79 -16.73 8.55
N ASN A 40 -10.61 -16.32 9.01
CA ASN A 40 -10.39 -15.69 10.31
C ASN A 40 -9.42 -14.52 10.14
N VAL A 41 -9.60 -13.46 10.93
CA VAL A 41 -8.74 -12.28 10.91
C VAL A 41 -8.29 -11.98 12.35
N ILE A 42 -6.97 -11.87 12.54
CA ILE A 42 -6.36 -11.40 13.78
C ILE A 42 -5.62 -10.10 13.45
N VAL A 43 -6.00 -9.00 14.11
CA VAL A 43 -5.36 -7.70 13.94
C VAL A 43 -4.49 -7.43 15.17
N LEU A 44 -3.18 -7.25 14.95
CA LEU A 44 -2.22 -6.91 16.00
C LEU A 44 -1.80 -5.46 15.82
N ILE A 45 -2.15 -4.61 16.79
CA ILE A 45 -1.80 -3.19 16.79
C ILE A 45 -0.75 -2.94 17.86
N ALA A 46 0.44 -2.51 17.46
CA ALA A 46 1.46 -2.01 18.36
C ALA A 46 1.31 -0.48 18.45
N ASP A 47 0.73 0.04 19.54
CA ASP A 47 0.52 1.47 19.72
C ASP A 47 1.86 2.24 19.75
N GLY A 48 1.89 3.40 19.11
CA GLY A 48 3.09 4.26 19.00
C GLY A 48 4.27 3.64 18.25
N CYS A 49 4.11 2.51 17.57
CA CYS A 49 5.20 1.81 16.89
C CYS A 49 5.26 2.11 15.40
N SER A 50 6.23 2.93 15.02
CA SER A 50 6.67 3.15 13.64
C SER A 50 7.91 2.30 13.32
N SER A 51 8.48 2.49 12.13
CA SER A 51 9.62 1.74 11.63
C SER A 51 10.87 1.85 12.51
N GLU A 52 10.98 2.94 13.25
CA GLU A 52 12.09 3.27 14.14
C GLU A 52 12.10 2.33 15.36
N GLN A 53 10.93 2.11 15.99
CA GLN A 53 10.79 1.20 17.15
C GLN A 53 11.17 -0.24 16.78
N TYR A 54 10.72 -0.72 15.61
CA TYR A 54 11.11 -2.05 15.13
C TYR A 54 12.60 -2.15 14.80
N THR A 55 13.20 -1.07 14.29
CA THR A 55 14.65 -1.02 14.03
C THR A 55 15.44 -1.09 15.33
N PHE A 56 15.05 -0.31 16.34
CA PHE A 56 15.66 -0.39 17.66
C PHE A 56 15.53 -1.79 18.29
N ALA A 57 14.35 -2.41 18.21
CA ALA A 57 14.13 -3.76 18.72
C ALA A 57 14.99 -4.82 18.01
N ARG A 58 15.22 -4.71 16.69
CA ARG A 58 16.17 -5.57 15.96
C ARG A 58 17.59 -5.44 16.48
N TRP A 59 18.06 -4.21 16.69
CA TRP A 59 19.41 -3.96 17.22
C TRP A 59 19.59 -4.49 18.63
N PHE A 60 18.61 -4.25 19.50
CA PHE A 60 18.63 -4.75 20.87
C PHE A 60 18.61 -6.29 20.92
N LYS A 61 17.79 -6.93 20.08
CA LYS A 61 17.69 -8.39 20.01
C LYS A 61 18.91 -9.05 19.35
N GLY A 62 19.57 -8.37 18.41
CA GLY A 62 20.65 -8.93 17.60
C GLY A 62 20.21 -10.00 16.58
N ALA A 63 18.91 -10.09 16.31
CA ALA A 63 18.32 -11.08 15.39
C ALA A 63 17.02 -10.53 14.77
N PRO A 64 16.53 -11.12 13.65
CA PRO A 64 15.25 -10.75 13.07
C PRO A 64 14.08 -10.85 14.07
N LEU A 65 13.09 -9.98 13.91
CA LEU A 65 11.84 -10.01 14.65
C LEU A 65 10.86 -10.99 13.97
N SER A 66 9.93 -11.54 14.76
CA SER A 66 8.88 -12.41 14.24
C SER A 66 7.98 -11.72 13.22
N PHE A 67 7.88 -10.38 13.28
CA PHE A 67 7.07 -9.60 12.34
C PHE A 67 7.78 -9.37 10.99
N ASP A 68 9.11 -9.52 10.90
CA ASP A 68 9.89 -9.08 9.73
C ASP A 68 9.45 -9.79 8.43
N SER A 69 9.07 -11.08 8.52
CA SER A 69 8.57 -11.85 7.37
C SER A 69 7.20 -11.42 6.86
N TYR A 70 6.44 -10.67 7.65
CA TYR A 70 5.08 -10.22 7.34
C TYR A 70 5.01 -8.77 6.89
N ARG A 71 6.14 -8.05 6.86
CA ARG A 71 6.18 -6.64 6.48
C ARG A 71 5.94 -6.47 4.97
N THR A 72 4.86 -5.80 4.60
CA THR A 72 4.47 -5.59 3.18
C THR A 72 4.53 -4.14 2.72
N GLY A 73 4.37 -3.16 3.62
CA GLY A 73 4.30 -1.75 3.25
C GLY A 73 4.08 -0.81 4.43
N ALA A 74 3.59 0.40 4.13
CA ALA A 74 3.26 1.42 5.11
C ALA A 74 1.88 2.04 4.78
N VAL A 75 1.19 2.55 5.79
CA VAL A 75 -0.11 3.22 5.67
C VAL A 75 -0.04 4.63 6.24
N ARG A 76 -0.86 5.54 5.71
CA ARG A 76 -0.97 6.91 6.22
C ARG A 76 -1.96 6.98 7.37
N THR A 77 -1.53 7.56 8.49
CA THR A 77 -2.29 7.58 9.77
C THR A 77 -2.88 8.93 10.12
N PHE A 78 -2.84 9.93 9.23
CA PHE A 78 -3.50 11.21 9.47
C PHE A 78 -5.02 11.03 9.66
N ILE A 79 -5.60 11.92 10.45
CA ILE A 79 -7.03 11.94 10.79
C ILE A 79 -7.73 13.07 10.05
N ALA A 80 -9.04 13.22 10.25
CA ALA A 80 -9.84 14.13 9.44
C ALA A 80 -9.40 15.59 9.58
N ASP A 81 -8.95 16.00 10.77
CA ASP A 81 -8.67 17.37 11.18
C ASP A 81 -7.19 17.63 11.53
N SER A 82 -6.33 16.61 11.50
CA SER A 82 -4.92 16.72 11.90
C SER A 82 -4.00 15.77 11.13
N ILE A 83 -2.77 16.26 10.88
CA ILE A 83 -1.67 15.47 10.31
C ILE A 83 -1.06 14.48 11.33
N VAL A 84 -1.23 14.73 12.63
CA VAL A 84 -0.78 13.85 13.72
C VAL A 84 -2.00 13.33 14.47
N THR A 85 -2.12 12.02 14.56
CA THR A 85 -3.24 11.32 15.22
C THR A 85 -2.92 10.98 16.68
N ASP A 86 -3.95 10.93 17.52
CA ASP A 86 -3.96 10.19 18.79
C ASP A 86 -4.48 8.75 18.61
N SER A 87 -4.40 7.93 19.65
CA SER A 87 -4.78 6.50 19.58
C SER A 87 -6.27 6.28 19.32
N ALA A 88 -7.15 7.14 19.83
CA ALA A 88 -8.60 7.02 19.71
C ALA A 88 -9.12 7.10 18.24
N PRO A 89 -8.82 8.17 17.48
CA PRO A 89 -9.25 8.26 16.09
C PRO A 89 -8.47 7.32 15.17
N ALA A 90 -7.21 6.98 15.48
CA ALA A 90 -6.45 5.97 14.75
C ALA A 90 -7.12 4.59 14.85
N ALA A 91 -7.44 4.15 16.08
CA ALA A 91 -8.14 2.88 16.30
C ALA A 91 -9.53 2.89 15.66
N SER A 92 -10.26 4.01 15.75
CA SER A 92 -11.56 4.16 15.11
C SER A 92 -11.46 4.00 13.59
N ALA A 93 -10.47 4.63 12.96
CA ALA A 93 -10.25 4.49 11.51
C ALA A 93 -9.91 3.06 11.09
N TYR A 94 -9.12 2.32 11.88
CA TYR A 94 -8.86 0.90 11.62
C TYR A 94 -10.09 0.02 11.81
N ALA A 95 -10.96 0.34 12.77
CA ALA A 95 -12.15 -0.45 13.08
C ALA A 95 -13.30 -0.20 12.10
N THR A 96 -13.50 1.06 11.67
CA THR A 96 -14.65 1.46 10.86
C THR A 96 -14.31 1.68 9.39
N GLY A 97 -13.03 1.84 9.05
CA GLY A 97 -12.59 2.25 7.72
C GLY A 97 -12.81 3.73 7.41
N VAL A 98 -13.28 4.52 8.39
CA VAL A 98 -13.62 5.95 8.22
C VAL A 98 -12.78 6.79 9.19
N ARG A 99 -12.14 7.83 8.66
CA ARG A 99 -11.38 8.79 9.49
C ARG A 99 -12.35 9.62 10.35
N THR A 100 -11.93 9.92 11.56
CA THR A 100 -12.66 10.77 12.50
C THR A 100 -11.77 11.93 12.99
N SER A 101 -12.29 12.77 13.87
CA SER A 101 -11.60 13.93 14.45
C SER A 101 -10.82 13.55 15.71
N SER A 102 -9.90 14.40 16.14
CA SER A 102 -9.10 14.14 17.34
C SER A 102 -9.99 13.92 18.57
N ARG A 103 -9.60 12.98 19.44
CA ARG A 103 -10.33 12.60 20.67
C ARG A 103 -11.69 11.94 20.46
N PHE A 104 -12.11 11.72 19.22
CA PHE A 104 -13.36 11.01 18.92
C PHE A 104 -13.13 9.50 18.89
N VAL A 105 -14.16 8.76 19.30
CA VAL A 105 -14.16 7.29 19.32
C VAL A 105 -15.37 6.79 18.57
N SER A 106 -15.13 6.12 17.43
CA SER A 106 -16.17 5.47 16.60
C SER A 106 -17.35 6.37 16.20
N VAL A 107 -17.11 7.66 16.04
CA VAL A 107 -18.08 8.64 15.50
C VAL A 107 -17.51 9.31 14.25
N GLY A 108 -18.36 9.93 13.44
CA GLY A 108 -17.93 10.66 12.24
C GLY A 108 -17.02 11.85 12.56
N PRO A 109 -16.28 12.37 11.57
CA PRO A 109 -15.45 13.55 11.75
C PRO A 109 -16.31 14.79 12.01
N GLY A 110 -15.72 15.79 12.66
CA GLY A 110 -16.30 17.12 12.77
C GLY A 110 -16.26 17.91 11.45
N PRO A 111 -16.81 19.14 11.43
CA PRO A 111 -16.91 19.95 10.22
C PRO A 111 -15.56 20.49 9.73
N GLU A 112 -14.59 20.64 10.64
CA GLU A 112 -13.25 21.12 10.30
C GLU A 112 -12.38 19.94 9.87
N THR A 113 -12.03 19.88 8.59
CA THR A 113 -11.13 18.87 8.05
C THR A 113 -9.90 19.51 7.41
N ILE A 114 -8.81 18.74 7.31
CA ILE A 114 -7.66 19.11 6.49
C ILE A 114 -8.04 19.06 5.01
N GLU A 115 -7.38 19.85 4.18
CA GLU A 115 -7.70 20.03 2.75
C GLU A 115 -7.79 18.71 1.97
N SER A 116 -6.97 17.72 2.33
CA SER A 116 -6.96 16.40 1.66
C SER A 116 -8.14 15.48 2.02
N VAL A 117 -8.96 15.86 3.00
CA VAL A 117 -10.10 15.08 3.49
C VAL A 117 -11.40 15.85 3.20
N PRO A 118 -12.32 15.30 2.41
CA PRO A 118 -13.62 15.92 2.18
C PRO A 118 -14.34 16.16 3.50
N ALA A 119 -14.97 17.33 3.63
CA ALA A 119 -15.82 17.63 4.77
C ALA A 119 -16.98 16.62 4.82
N PRO A 120 -17.41 16.20 6.03
CA PRO A 120 -18.59 15.36 6.17
C PRO A 120 -19.82 16.06 5.57
N GLY A 121 -20.71 15.27 4.94
CA GLY A 121 -21.98 15.78 4.41
C GLY A 121 -22.91 16.26 5.52
N PRO A 122 -23.94 17.07 5.20
CA PRO A 122 -24.94 17.45 6.18
C PRO A 122 -25.66 16.20 6.70
N GLU A 123 -25.85 16.17 8.02
CA GLU A 123 -26.60 15.16 8.78
C GLU A 123 -28.12 15.24 8.57
#